data_AF-A0ABD4AAY8-F1
#
_entry.id   AF-A0ABD4AAY8-F1
#
_cell.length_a   1.000
_cell.length_b   1.000
_cell.length_c   1.000
_cell.angle_alpha   90.00
_cell.angle_beta   90.00
_cell.angle_gamma   90.00
#
_symmetry.space_group_name_H-M   'P 1'
#
loop_
_entity.id
_entity.type
_entity.pdbx_description
1 polymer ?
#
loop_
_entity_poly.entity_id
_entity_poly.type
_entity_poly.pdbx_seq_one_letter_code
_entity_poly.pdbx_strand_id
1 'polypeptide(L)'
;MAFSQTDKEQMKMEDLEKQLVLGEGNLPQEITQDNTKIFAKNGINDVFAIQMVEGVINEPLKGTVLTDEVCEPDIYGYYHCWNNIELSNGEIIRGLTIHDMNGGVPCLSPDSEVVVTPYKDGYFLLKR
;
A
#
# COMPACT_ATOMS: atom_id res chain seq x y z
N MET A 1 -22.17 -20.19 16.05
CA MET A 1 -22.54 -19.15 15.07
C MET A 1 -21.38 -19.04 14.11
N ALA A 2 -21.57 -19.42 12.85
CA ALA A 2 -20.50 -19.37 11.84
C ALA A 2 -20.48 -17.95 11.26
N PHE A 3 -19.42 -17.19 11.56
CA PHE A 3 -19.17 -15.90 10.91
C PHE A 3 -18.95 -16.12 9.42
N SER A 4 -19.66 -15.34 8.59
CA SER A 4 -19.55 -15.43 7.13
C SER A 4 -18.14 -15.02 6.68
N GLN A 5 -17.71 -15.44 5.49
CA GLN A 5 -16.38 -15.07 4.98
C GLN A 5 -16.22 -13.54 4.86
N THR A 6 -17.29 -12.85 4.49
CA THR A 6 -17.43 -11.39 4.47
C THR A 6 -17.14 -10.73 5.82
N ASP A 7 -17.64 -11.29 6.93
CA ASP A 7 -17.40 -10.72 8.27
C ASP A 7 -15.92 -10.83 8.67
N LYS A 8 -15.22 -11.88 8.20
CA LYS A 8 -13.79 -12.10 8.47
C LYS A 8 -12.89 -11.21 7.62
N GLU A 9 -13.30 -10.89 6.40
CA GLU A 9 -12.59 -9.97 5.52
C GLU A 9 -12.73 -8.52 6.00
N GLN A 10 -13.93 -8.15 6.45
CA GLN A 10 -14.21 -6.82 7.00
C GLN A 10 -13.45 -6.58 8.32
N MET A 11 -13.39 -7.57 9.22
CA MET A 11 -12.60 -7.49 10.46
C MET A 11 -11.09 -7.36 10.20
N LYS A 12 -10.57 -8.01 9.14
CA LYS A 12 -9.16 -7.86 8.74
C LYS A 12 -8.88 -6.47 8.20
N MET A 13 -9.78 -5.90 7.40
CA MET A 13 -9.64 -4.55 6.87
C MET A 13 -9.68 -3.52 7.99
N GLU A 14 -10.62 -3.59 8.94
CA GLU A 14 -10.64 -2.67 10.09
C GLU A 14 -9.36 -2.73 10.94
N ASP A 15 -8.73 -3.90 11.07
CA ASP A 15 -7.45 -4.03 11.78
C ASP A 15 -6.25 -3.57 10.96
N LEU A 16 -6.33 -3.63 9.62
CA LEU A 16 -5.37 -3.03 8.68
C LEU A 16 -5.46 -1.50 8.71
N GLU A 17 -6.68 -0.96 8.74
CA GLU A 17 -6.98 0.48 8.85
C GLU A 17 -6.51 1.08 10.18
N LYS A 18 -6.70 0.36 11.29
CA LYS A 18 -6.16 0.78 12.61
C LYS A 18 -4.64 0.85 12.62
N GLN A 19 -3.97 0.03 11.80
CA GLN A 19 -2.52 0.04 11.66
C GLN A 19 -2.05 1.16 10.73
N LEU A 20 -2.83 1.45 9.69
CA LEU A 20 -2.61 2.49 8.67
C LEU A 20 -3.59 3.65 8.89
N VAL A 21 -3.31 4.51 9.86
CA VAL A 21 -4.14 5.70 10.15
C VAL A 21 -4.02 6.71 9.00
N LEU A 22 -4.69 6.49 7.88
CA LEU A 22 -4.64 7.37 6.70
C LEU A 22 -5.48 8.64 6.96
N GLY A 23 -4.81 9.80 6.97
CA GLY A 23 -5.44 11.11 7.12
C GLY A 23 -6.29 11.48 5.90
N GLU A 24 -7.34 12.27 6.11
CA GLU A 24 -8.20 12.77 5.03
C GLU A 24 -7.46 13.85 4.23
N GLY A 25 -7.15 13.60 2.94
CA GLY A 25 -6.55 14.63 2.10
C GLY A 25 -6.05 14.16 0.74
N ASN A 26 -6.33 14.98 -0.28
CA ASN A 26 -5.83 14.83 -1.66
C ASN A 26 -4.30 14.70 -1.72
N LEU A 27 -3.83 13.87 -2.66
CA LEU A 27 -2.47 13.76 -3.22
C LEU A 27 -1.36 14.48 -2.42
N PRO A 28 -0.56 13.81 -1.59
CA PRO A 28 0.64 14.43 -1.06
C PRO A 28 1.74 14.34 -2.12
N GLN A 29 1.84 15.35 -2.98
CA GLN A 29 3.15 15.71 -3.56
C GLN A 29 4.08 16.30 -2.48
N GLU A 30 3.56 16.63 -1.30
CA GLU A 30 4.32 17.05 -0.12
C GLU A 30 3.87 16.25 1.11
N ILE A 31 4.80 15.54 1.74
CA ILE A 31 4.57 14.91 3.05
C ILE A 31 4.40 16.03 4.08
N THR A 32 3.20 16.17 4.65
CA THR A 32 2.97 17.04 5.79
C THR A 32 3.36 16.32 7.09
N GLN A 33 3.70 17.09 8.12
CA GLN A 33 4.13 16.56 9.42
C GLN A 33 3.10 15.61 10.06
N ASP A 34 1.83 15.71 9.69
CA ASP A 34 0.73 14.86 10.17
C ASP A 34 0.71 13.45 9.51
N ASN A 35 1.27 13.30 8.30
CA ASN A 35 1.30 12.02 7.58
C ASN A 35 2.54 11.15 7.90
N THR A 36 3.56 11.72 8.57
CA THR A 36 4.81 11.02 8.93
C THR A 36 4.61 9.78 9.79
N LYS A 37 3.60 9.77 10.67
CA LYS A 37 3.27 8.59 11.50
C LYS A 37 2.76 7.39 10.70
N ILE A 38 2.23 7.65 9.51
CA ILE A 38 1.60 6.65 8.64
C ILE A 38 2.68 5.94 7.84
N PHE A 39 3.57 6.72 7.21
CA PHE A 39 4.68 6.19 6.41
C PHE A 39 5.71 5.45 7.26
N ALA A 40 5.91 5.87 8.52
CA ALA A 40 6.76 5.16 9.47
C ALA A 40 6.24 3.73 9.81
N LYS A 41 4.95 3.46 9.59
CA LYS A 41 4.34 2.15 9.83
C LYS A 41 4.03 1.40 8.54
N ASN A 42 4.22 2.03 7.39
CA ASN A 42 3.89 1.43 6.11
C ASN A 42 4.83 0.24 5.83
N GLY A 43 4.27 -0.93 5.58
CA GLY A 43 4.98 -2.21 5.43
C GLY A 43 5.21 -3.00 6.72
N ILE A 44 4.80 -2.48 7.88
CA ILE A 44 4.74 -3.29 9.11
C ILE A 44 3.69 -4.39 8.93
N ASN A 45 4.01 -5.60 9.41
CA ASN A 45 3.18 -6.81 9.25
C ASN A 45 2.88 -7.17 7.79
N ASP A 46 3.78 -6.79 6.87
CA ASP A 46 3.69 -7.03 5.43
C ASP A 46 2.49 -6.36 4.75
N VAL A 47 2.04 -5.23 5.32
CA VAL A 47 0.92 -4.46 4.80
C VAL A 47 1.40 -3.09 4.37
N PHE A 48 1.13 -2.78 3.10
CA PHE A 48 1.50 -1.51 2.48
C PHE A 48 0.25 -0.75 2.05
N ALA A 49 0.07 0.47 2.54
CA ALA A 49 -0.77 1.46 1.89
C ALA A 49 0.02 2.09 0.74
N ILE A 50 -0.51 1.97 -0.47
CA ILE A 50 0.14 2.45 -1.69
C ILE A 50 -0.78 3.48 -2.33
N GLN A 51 -0.22 4.64 -2.65
CA GLN A 51 -0.97 5.67 -3.33
C GLN A 51 -1.19 5.24 -4.79
N MET A 52 -2.44 5.20 -5.23
CA MET A 52 -2.78 4.91 -6.62
C MET A 52 -2.41 6.10 -7.50
N VAL A 53 -1.62 5.84 -8.54
CA VAL A 53 -1.26 6.84 -9.56
C VAL A 53 -1.97 6.54 -10.87
N GLU A 54 -2.00 5.26 -11.28
CA GLU A 54 -2.67 4.82 -12.50
C GLU A 54 -3.34 3.45 -12.31
N GLY A 55 -4.42 3.22 -13.06
CA GLY A 55 -5.21 1.99 -13.00
C GLY A 55 -6.45 2.09 -12.11
N VAL A 56 -7.19 1.00 -12.02
CA VAL A 56 -8.43 0.90 -11.23
C VAL A 56 -8.47 -0.46 -10.55
N ILE A 57 -8.94 -0.49 -9.31
CA ILE A 57 -9.19 -1.73 -8.56
C ILE A 57 -10.59 -1.61 -7.98
N ASN A 58 -11.48 -2.54 -8.34
CA ASN A 58 -12.87 -2.53 -7.88
C ASN A 58 -13.16 -3.60 -6.82
N GLU A 59 -12.29 -4.61 -6.74
CA GLU A 59 -12.40 -5.73 -5.81
C GLU A 59 -11.01 -6.26 -5.45
N PRO A 60 -10.86 -7.01 -4.34
CA PRO A 60 -9.59 -7.62 -3.99
C PRO A 60 -9.11 -8.59 -5.07
N LEU A 61 -7.87 -8.41 -5.54
CA LEU A 61 -7.25 -9.24 -6.57
C LEU A 61 -5.88 -9.71 -6.13
N LYS A 62 -5.43 -10.85 -6.66
CA LYS A 62 -4.02 -11.22 -6.57
C LYS A 62 -3.23 -10.37 -7.56
N GLY A 63 -1.96 -10.14 -7.26
CA GLY A 63 -1.05 -9.53 -8.22
C GLY A 63 0.40 -9.95 -8.02
N THR A 64 1.23 -9.56 -8.97
CA THR A 64 2.67 -9.75 -8.97
C THR A 64 3.33 -8.38 -9.11
N VAL A 65 4.22 -8.06 -8.18
CA VAL A 65 5.03 -6.83 -8.25
C VAL A 65 5.99 -6.95 -9.43
N LEU A 66 5.94 -6.01 -10.36
CA LEU A 66 6.81 -5.99 -11.54
C LEU A 66 8.05 -5.13 -11.31
N THR A 67 7.93 -4.04 -10.54
CA THR A 67 9.00 -3.03 -10.40
C THR A 67 9.08 -2.46 -8.98
N ASP A 68 10.27 -1.98 -8.63
CA ASP A 68 10.60 -1.18 -7.44
C ASP A 68 11.55 -0.02 -7.80
N GLU A 69 11.04 0.94 -8.57
CA GLU A 69 11.86 1.96 -9.21
C GLU A 69 11.88 3.30 -8.46
N VAL A 70 12.93 4.09 -8.66
CA VAL A 70 13.10 5.47 -8.15
C VAL A 70 12.97 5.57 -6.62
N CYS A 71 13.42 4.54 -5.90
CA CYS A 71 13.43 4.46 -4.43
C CYS A 71 14.51 5.36 -3.79
N GLU A 72 14.34 6.68 -3.86
CA GLU A 72 15.21 7.63 -3.18
C GLU A 72 14.53 8.19 -1.92
N PRO A 73 15.30 8.46 -0.85
CA PRO A 73 14.76 9.09 0.35
C PRO A 73 14.50 10.58 0.12
N ASP A 74 13.42 11.10 0.70
CA ASP A 74 13.19 12.54 0.78
C ASP A 74 13.99 13.20 1.92
N ILE A 75 13.76 14.51 2.13
CA ILE A 75 14.43 15.30 3.17
C ILE A 75 14.11 14.83 4.61
N TYR A 76 13.07 13.99 4.78
CA TYR A 76 12.67 13.40 6.05
C TYR A 76 13.15 11.94 6.19
N GLY A 77 13.78 11.38 5.16
CA GLY A 77 14.32 10.03 5.15
C GLY A 77 13.33 8.93 4.76
N TYR A 78 12.16 9.28 4.22
CA TYR A 78 11.20 8.30 3.69
C TYR A 78 11.49 8.02 2.22
N TYR A 79 11.45 6.74 1.85
CA TYR A 79 11.74 6.28 0.49
C TYR A 79 10.48 6.25 -0.36
N HIS A 80 10.58 6.75 -1.59
CA HIS A 80 9.47 6.93 -2.53
C HIS A 80 9.57 5.93 -3.69
N CYS A 81 9.13 4.70 -3.48
CA CYS A 81 9.26 3.63 -4.47
C CYS A 81 8.06 3.56 -5.42
N TRP A 82 8.32 3.54 -6.71
CA TRP A 82 7.31 3.31 -7.75
C TRP A 82 7.14 1.82 -8.02
N ASN A 83 5.91 1.34 -7.92
CA ASN A 83 5.58 -0.06 -8.14
C ASN A 83 4.54 -0.21 -9.24
N ASN A 84 4.89 -0.95 -10.28
CA ASN A 84 3.93 -1.54 -11.21
C ASN A 84 3.54 -2.91 -10.68
N ILE A 85 2.24 -3.23 -10.69
CA ILE A 85 1.72 -4.51 -10.24
C ILE A 85 0.82 -5.06 -11.33
N GLU A 86 1.14 -6.25 -11.83
CA GLU A 86 0.25 -7.01 -12.71
C GLU A 86 -0.79 -7.72 -11.85
N LEU A 87 -2.06 -7.43 -12.09
CA LEU A 87 -3.19 -8.05 -11.40
C LEU A 87 -3.55 -9.36 -12.09
N SER A 88 -4.21 -10.26 -11.34
CA SER A 88 -4.63 -11.58 -11.87
C SER A 88 -5.65 -11.52 -13.01
N ASN A 89 -6.25 -10.35 -13.25
CA ASN A 89 -7.14 -10.10 -14.40
C ASN A 89 -6.37 -9.63 -15.65
N GLY A 90 -5.03 -9.51 -15.58
CA GLY A 90 -4.14 -9.06 -16.65
C GLY A 90 -3.99 -7.54 -16.76
N GLU A 91 -4.64 -6.76 -15.91
CA GLU A 91 -4.45 -5.32 -15.85
C GLU A 91 -3.18 -4.97 -15.06
N ILE A 92 -2.55 -3.84 -15.39
CA ILE A 92 -1.42 -3.31 -14.63
C ILE A 92 -1.87 -2.04 -13.92
N ILE A 93 -1.61 -1.99 -12.62
CA ILE A 93 -1.78 -0.78 -11.82
C ILE A 93 -0.41 -0.20 -11.47
N ARG A 94 -0.38 1.10 -11.22
CA ARG A 94 0.83 1.82 -10.81
C ARG A 94 0.56 2.58 -9.53
N GLY A 95 1.45 2.40 -8.56
CA GLY A 95 1.37 3.06 -7.27
C GLY A 95 2.70 3.60 -6.77
N LEU A 96 2.60 4.52 -5.80
CA LEU A 96 3.72 5.08 -5.06
C LEU A 96 3.69 4.54 -3.62
N THR A 97 4.72 3.78 -3.27
CA THR A 97 4.93 3.26 -1.92
C THR A 97 5.90 4.17 -1.19
N ILE A 98 5.41 4.80 -0.12
CA ILE A 98 6.22 5.65 0.77
C ILE A 98 6.45 4.89 2.08
N HIS A 99 7.70 4.56 2.41
CA HIS A 99 8.01 3.77 3.62
C HIS A 99 9.35 4.16 4.26
N ASP A 100 9.47 3.86 5.55
CA ASP A 100 10.68 4.06 6.33
C ASP A 100 11.60 2.84 6.25
N MET A 101 12.60 2.90 5.37
CA MET A 101 13.63 1.85 5.29
C MET A 101 14.60 1.87 6.48
N ASN A 102 14.75 3.01 7.19
CA ASN A 102 15.57 3.07 8.40
C ASN A 102 14.92 2.28 9.55
N GLY A 103 13.59 2.16 9.53
CA GLY A 103 12.81 1.29 10.41
C GLY A 103 12.91 -0.21 10.08
N GLY A 104 13.65 -0.59 9.04
CA GLY A 104 13.87 -1.98 8.65
C GLY A 104 12.77 -2.59 7.78
N VAL A 105 11.87 -1.79 7.22
CA VAL A 105 10.86 -2.25 6.26
C VAL A 105 11.47 -2.29 4.86
N PRO A 106 11.64 -3.47 4.25
CA PRO A 106 12.19 -3.58 2.90
C PRO A 106 11.17 -3.14 1.85
N CYS A 107 11.67 -2.75 0.67
CA CYS A 107 10.85 -2.47 -0.51
C CYS A 107 9.99 -3.68 -0.92
N LEU A 108 9.03 -3.42 -1.79
CA LEU A 108 8.30 -4.47 -2.50
C LEU A 108 9.17 -5.03 -3.61
N SER A 109 9.69 -6.24 -3.44
CA SER A 109 10.58 -6.84 -4.44
C SER A 109 9.81 -7.23 -5.72
N PRO A 110 10.39 -7.04 -6.91
CA PRO A 110 9.90 -7.67 -8.14
C PRO A 110 9.66 -9.18 -7.95
N ASP A 111 8.70 -9.71 -8.69
CA ASP A 111 8.20 -11.08 -8.64
C ASP A 111 7.47 -11.49 -7.34
N SER A 112 7.31 -10.58 -6.37
CA SER A 112 6.53 -10.87 -5.16
C SER A 112 5.05 -11.04 -5.48
N GLU A 113 4.45 -12.15 -5.03
CA GLU A 113 3.00 -12.33 -5.04
C GLU A 113 2.34 -11.54 -3.91
N VAL A 114 1.24 -10.87 -4.22
CA VAL A 114 0.54 -9.98 -3.29
C VAL A 114 -0.98 -10.09 -3.42
N VAL A 115 -1.69 -9.70 -2.37
CA VAL A 115 -3.12 -9.39 -2.42
C VAL A 115 -3.28 -7.88 -2.45
N VAL A 116 -3.95 -7.37 -3.48
CA VAL A 116 -4.24 -5.96 -3.69
C VAL A 116 -5.71 -5.70 -3.41
N THR A 117 -6.00 -4.81 -2.47
CA THR A 117 -7.36 -4.50 -2.03
C THR A 117 -7.65 -3.01 -2.24
N PRO A 118 -8.79 -2.65 -2.87
CA PRO A 118 -9.15 -1.25 -3.02
C PRO A 118 -9.29 -0.58 -1.65
N TYR A 119 -8.86 0.68 -1.57
CA TYR A 119 -8.92 1.46 -0.34
C TYR A 119 -9.41 2.89 -0.62
N LYS A 120 -9.74 3.63 0.43
CA LYS A 120 -10.26 4.99 0.32
C LYS A 120 -9.17 6.00 -0.07
N ASP A 121 -9.62 7.19 -0.47
CA ASP A 121 -8.79 8.38 -0.68
C ASP A 121 -7.66 8.22 -1.72
N GLY A 122 -7.88 7.39 -2.74
CA GLY A 122 -6.91 7.16 -3.82
C GLY A 122 -5.75 6.27 -3.41
N TYR A 123 -5.91 5.44 -2.38
CA TYR A 123 -4.96 4.42 -2.00
C TYR A 123 -5.50 3.02 -2.31
N PHE A 124 -4.59 2.05 -2.30
CA PHE A 124 -4.92 0.63 -2.18
C PHE A 124 -4.03 -0.01 -1.13
N LEU A 125 -4.51 -1.11 -0.55
CA LEU A 125 -3.72 -1.91 0.37
C LEU A 125 -3.09 -3.06 -0.39
N LEU A 126 -1.83 -3.32 -0.11
CA LEU A 126 -1.09 -4.46 -0.60
C LEU A 126 -0.64 -5.29 0.59
N LYS A 127 -0.88 -6.60 0.52
CA LYS A 127 -0.39 -7.57 1.49
C LYS A 127 0.49 -8.62 0.83
N ARG A 128 1.71 -8.79 1.33
CA ARG A 128 2.59 -9.92 0.96
C ARG A 128 2.24 -11.19 1.74
#